data_AF-A0A9P4KE57-F1
#
_entry.id   AF-A0A9P4KE57-F1
#
_cell.length_a   1.000
_cell.length_b   1.000
_cell.length_c   1.000
_cell.angle_alpha   90.00
_cell.angle_beta   90.00
_cell.angle_gamma   90.00
#
_symmetry.space_group_name_H-M   'P 1'
#
loop_
_entity.id
_entity.type
_entity.pdbx_description
1 polymer ?
#
loop_
_entity_poly.entity_id
_entity_poly.type
_entity_poly.pdbx_seq_one_letter_code
_entity_poly.pdbx_strand_id
1 'polypeptide(L)'
;MQYSSILLALFAASGSMALPKGVQTTDNIIEVTLGTQKLYFTEGARDIKMPHPNGPFDKVALKLSSGVDADYRCQITDENDKPIVLTRGTSIDDTFGDGNKGAWNLRNPTTVKNVICDPTFQKISPAELKSALAVRVQLGGDDELAIQVGDFTGKEKQVIPVRSSDPFKTVQINVGKFVENQDIRCKVKDEHNRAIKAKRGDNEDFTFSDAGKGLWNFIYPAKTSVSKVICDPKFKSL
;
A
#
# COMPACT_ATOMS: atom_id res chain seq x y z
N MET A 1 30.47 26.29 -93.25
CA MET A 1 29.53 25.45 -92.49
C MET A 1 30.33 24.53 -91.59
N GLN A 2 29.74 24.20 -90.44
CA GLN A 2 30.10 23.18 -89.45
C GLN A 2 31.20 23.47 -88.42
N TYR A 3 30.71 23.47 -87.18
CA TYR A 3 31.33 23.57 -85.87
C TYR A 3 31.87 22.20 -85.41
N SER A 4 32.85 22.19 -84.51
CA SER A 4 32.95 21.16 -83.46
C SER A 4 33.90 21.62 -82.34
N SER A 5 33.32 22.09 -81.25
CA SER A 5 33.99 22.23 -79.95
C SER A 5 33.31 21.25 -78.99
N ILE A 6 34.03 20.22 -78.56
CA ILE A 6 33.57 19.25 -77.57
C ILE A 6 34.00 19.76 -76.19
N LEU A 7 33.03 20.17 -75.38
CA LEU A 7 33.21 20.47 -73.95
C LEU A 7 32.97 19.18 -73.15
N LEU A 8 34.01 18.71 -72.45
CA LEU A 8 33.93 17.63 -71.48
C LEU A 8 33.61 18.23 -70.10
N ALA A 9 32.43 17.91 -69.55
CA ALA A 9 32.07 18.25 -68.18
C ALA A 9 32.44 17.08 -67.24
N LEU A 10 33.38 17.33 -66.32
CA LEU A 10 33.72 16.43 -65.21
C LEU A 10 32.71 16.64 -64.08
N PHE A 11 31.85 15.64 -63.83
CA PHE A 11 31.05 15.56 -62.61
C PHE A 11 31.95 15.10 -61.45
N ALA A 12 32.23 16.01 -60.52
CA ALA A 12 32.78 15.66 -59.22
C ALA A 12 31.65 15.06 -58.36
N ALA A 13 31.70 13.76 -58.13
CA ALA A 13 30.84 13.08 -57.16
C ALA A 13 31.34 13.40 -55.74
N SER A 14 30.66 14.31 -55.05
CA SER A 14 30.80 14.52 -53.61
C SER A 14 30.18 13.33 -52.87
N GLY A 15 31.01 12.39 -52.45
CA GLY A 15 30.62 11.31 -51.55
C GLY A 15 30.39 11.85 -50.14
N SER A 16 29.14 12.20 -49.83
CA SER A 16 28.69 12.48 -48.46
C SER A 16 28.64 11.17 -47.67
N MET A 17 29.69 10.87 -46.91
CA MET A 17 29.60 9.83 -45.87
C MET A 17 28.74 10.36 -44.74
N ALA A 18 27.45 10.03 -44.76
CA ALA A 18 26.59 10.17 -43.61
C ALA A 18 27.14 9.25 -42.51
N LEU A 19 27.70 9.83 -41.45
CA LEU A 19 28.01 9.08 -40.24
C LEU A 19 26.72 8.38 -39.79
N PRO A 20 26.77 7.08 -39.44
CA PRO A 20 25.64 6.45 -38.78
C PRO A 20 25.33 7.27 -37.53
N LYS A 21 24.12 7.84 -37.48
CA LYS A 21 23.55 8.38 -36.25
C LYS A 21 23.65 7.25 -35.24
N GLY A 22 24.57 7.37 -34.28
CA GLY A 22 24.61 6.48 -33.13
C GLY A 22 23.19 6.42 -32.59
N VAL A 23 22.65 5.20 -32.50
CA VAL A 23 21.41 4.97 -31.75
C VAL A 23 21.71 5.56 -30.39
N GLN A 24 21.14 6.74 -30.10
CA GLN A 24 21.02 7.18 -28.73
C GLN A 24 20.15 6.12 -28.08
N THR A 25 20.79 5.16 -27.42
CA THR A 25 20.17 4.46 -26.32
C THR A 25 19.82 5.58 -25.36
N THR A 26 18.59 6.07 -25.45
CA THR A 26 17.98 6.80 -24.37
C THR A 26 17.97 5.79 -23.24
N ASP A 27 19.00 5.82 -22.40
CA ASP A 27 19.09 4.93 -21.26
C ASP A 27 17.87 5.27 -20.40
N ASN A 28 16.87 4.39 -20.47
CA ASN A 28 15.64 4.53 -19.73
C ASN A 28 15.97 4.24 -18.26
N ILE A 29 16.45 5.28 -17.57
CA ILE A 29 16.93 5.20 -16.20
C ILE A 29 15.73 5.19 -15.27
N ILE A 30 15.69 4.16 -14.42
CA ILE A 30 14.81 4.03 -13.26
C ILE A 30 15.73 4.05 -12.03
N GLU A 31 15.78 5.17 -11.33
CA GLU A 31 16.65 5.36 -10.15
C GLU A 31 15.79 5.43 -8.88
N VAL A 32 15.97 4.47 -7.97
CA VAL A 32 15.43 4.54 -6.62
C VAL A 32 16.51 5.03 -5.67
N THR A 33 16.20 6.04 -4.87
CA THR A 33 17.09 6.56 -3.81
C THR A 33 16.54 6.21 -2.43
N LEU A 34 17.37 5.56 -1.60
CA LEU A 34 17.12 5.25 -0.19
C LEU A 34 18.23 5.87 0.66
N GLY A 35 17.93 6.91 1.43
CA GLY A 35 18.97 7.71 2.10
C GLY A 35 19.98 8.27 1.09
N THR A 36 21.24 7.85 1.18
CA THR A 36 22.32 8.19 0.23
C THR A 36 22.54 7.15 -0.87
N GLN A 37 21.86 6.01 -0.79
CA GLN A 37 22.04 4.90 -1.74
C GLN A 37 21.18 5.09 -2.97
N LYS A 38 21.72 4.71 -4.13
CA LYS A 38 21.04 4.71 -5.41
C LYS A 38 20.99 3.30 -5.97
N LEU A 39 19.81 2.89 -6.41
CA LEU A 39 19.55 1.60 -7.01
C LEU A 39 18.99 1.84 -8.41
N TYR A 40 19.53 1.12 -9.40
CA TYR A 40 19.13 1.23 -10.80
C TYR A 40 18.38 -0.02 -11.24
N PHE A 41 17.28 0.17 -11.95
CA PHE A 41 16.38 -0.89 -12.38
C PHE A 41 16.23 -0.90 -13.89
N THR A 42 15.92 -2.08 -14.41
CA THR A 42 15.60 -2.29 -15.82
C THR A 42 14.13 -1.95 -16.08
N GLU A 43 13.85 -1.14 -17.10
CA GLU A 43 12.47 -0.85 -17.51
C GLU A 43 11.78 -2.07 -18.13
N GLY A 44 10.46 -2.14 -17.99
CA GLY A 44 9.61 -3.08 -18.75
C GLY A 44 9.59 -4.49 -18.20
N ALA A 45 10.38 -4.77 -17.16
CA ALA A 45 10.40 -6.03 -16.45
C ALA A 45 10.31 -5.82 -14.94
N ARG A 46 9.92 -6.88 -14.24
CA ARG A 46 10.05 -6.96 -12.79
C ARG A 46 11.53 -7.10 -12.43
N ASP A 47 12.07 -6.16 -11.67
CA ASP A 47 13.45 -6.17 -11.19
C ASP A 47 13.48 -5.93 -9.68
N ILE A 48 14.36 -6.65 -8.99
CA ILE A 48 14.47 -6.67 -7.53
C ILE A 48 15.90 -6.36 -7.15
N LYS A 49 16.09 -5.38 -6.27
CA LYS A 49 17.39 -5.02 -5.70
C LYS A 49 17.32 -5.00 -4.18
N MET A 50 18.43 -5.38 -3.54
CA MET A 50 18.59 -5.30 -2.09
C MET A 50 19.49 -4.10 -1.76
N PRO A 51 19.06 -3.14 -0.95
CA PRO A 51 19.92 -2.04 -0.51
C PRO A 51 21.01 -2.54 0.45
N HIS A 52 22.19 -1.90 0.41
CA HIS A 52 23.27 -2.15 1.35
C HIS A 52 23.99 -0.84 1.73
N PRO A 53 23.94 -0.41 3.01
CA PRO A 53 23.25 -1.04 4.14
C PRO A 53 21.72 -1.09 3.97
N ASN A 54 21.06 -1.97 4.71
CA ASN A 54 19.61 -2.21 4.58
C ASN A 54 18.73 -1.22 5.38
N GLY A 55 19.31 -0.25 6.09
CA GLY A 55 18.58 0.79 6.79
C GLY A 55 19.11 1.07 8.20
N PRO A 56 18.31 1.71 9.08
CA PRO A 56 16.93 2.13 8.85
C PRO A 56 16.82 3.30 7.86
N PHE A 57 15.78 3.28 7.03
CA PHE A 57 15.43 4.39 6.13
C PHE A 57 14.14 5.06 6.56
N ASP A 58 14.05 6.37 6.38
CA ASP A 58 12.86 7.19 6.64
C ASP A 58 12.19 7.68 5.34
N LYS A 59 12.92 7.68 4.22
CA LYS A 59 12.44 8.16 2.91
C LYS A 59 12.89 7.28 1.76
N VAL A 60 12.09 7.30 0.70
CA VAL A 60 12.41 6.71 -0.61
C VAL A 60 12.01 7.66 -1.73
N ALA A 61 12.84 7.81 -2.74
CA ALA A 61 12.51 8.57 -3.95
C ALA A 61 12.62 7.67 -5.18
N LEU A 62 11.74 7.87 -6.15
CA LEU A 62 11.85 7.31 -7.50
C LEU A 62 12.11 8.48 -8.44
N LYS A 63 13.09 8.34 -9.32
CA LYS A 63 13.36 9.26 -10.42
C LYS A 63 13.29 8.49 -11.73
N LEU A 64 12.43 8.96 -12.63
CA LEU A 64 12.24 8.39 -13.95
C LEU A 64 12.83 9.32 -15.01
N SER A 65 13.52 8.74 -16.00
CA SER A 65 13.94 9.46 -17.20
C SER A 65 12.75 9.64 -18.17
N SER A 66 12.88 10.55 -19.14
CA SER A 66 11.77 10.90 -20.05
C SER A 66 11.30 9.77 -20.98
N GLY A 67 12.08 8.70 -21.11
CA GLY A 67 11.71 7.53 -21.91
C GLY A 67 10.98 6.44 -21.12
N VAL A 68 10.85 6.59 -19.79
CA VAL A 68 10.14 5.64 -18.93
C VAL A 68 8.69 6.07 -18.75
N ASP A 69 7.78 5.10 -18.70
CA ASP A 69 6.38 5.34 -18.33
C ASP A 69 6.29 6.15 -17.02
N ALA A 70 5.66 7.32 -17.08
CA ALA A 70 5.50 8.21 -15.93
C ALA A 70 4.68 7.61 -14.79
N ASP A 71 3.87 6.59 -15.08
CA ASP A 71 3.08 5.86 -14.09
C ASP A 71 3.82 4.67 -13.47
N TYR A 72 5.05 4.37 -13.91
CA TYR A 72 5.86 3.26 -13.39
C TYR A 72 6.03 3.35 -11.86
N ARG A 73 5.90 2.20 -11.19
CA ARG A 73 5.88 2.09 -9.73
C ARG A 73 6.91 1.10 -9.23
N CYS A 74 7.39 1.36 -8.02
CA CYS A 74 8.17 0.41 -7.24
C CYS A 74 7.51 0.21 -5.87
N GLN A 75 7.91 -0.84 -5.18
CA GLN A 75 7.48 -1.20 -3.83
C GLN A 75 8.73 -1.54 -3.02
N ILE A 76 8.71 -1.20 -1.74
CA ILE A 76 9.73 -1.63 -0.79
C ILE A 76 9.11 -2.61 0.21
N THR A 77 9.89 -3.61 0.62
CA THR A 77 9.46 -4.65 1.56
C THR A 77 10.37 -4.74 2.77
N ASP A 78 9.81 -5.13 3.91
CA ASP A 78 10.54 -5.35 5.16
C ASP A 78 11.23 -6.73 5.20
N GLU A 79 11.88 -7.07 6.32
CA GLU A 79 12.58 -8.34 6.52
C GLU A 79 11.66 -9.57 6.39
N ASN A 80 10.35 -9.39 6.60
CA ASN A 80 9.32 -10.43 6.51
C ASN A 80 8.61 -10.43 5.14
N ASP A 81 9.19 -9.78 4.13
CA ASP A 81 8.61 -9.61 2.78
C ASP A 81 7.25 -8.89 2.77
N LYS A 82 6.92 -8.12 3.80
CA LYS A 82 5.69 -7.32 3.85
C LYS A 82 5.92 -5.96 3.19
N PRO A 83 4.99 -5.47 2.33
CA PRO A 83 5.07 -4.12 1.79
C PRO A 83 5.11 -3.05 2.89
N ILE A 84 6.00 -2.08 2.74
CA ILE A 84 6.11 -0.94 3.66
C ILE A 84 5.19 0.18 3.18
N VAL A 85 4.38 0.71 4.09
CA VAL A 85 3.45 1.80 3.80
C VAL A 85 4.19 3.13 3.71
N LEU A 86 3.92 3.85 2.62
CA LEU A 86 4.53 5.12 2.25
C LEU A 86 3.51 6.25 2.30
N THR A 87 4.00 7.46 2.55
CA THR A 87 3.20 8.68 2.61
C THR A 87 3.87 9.81 1.84
N ARG A 88 3.08 10.60 1.10
CA ARG A 88 3.55 11.82 0.43
C ARG A 88 2.43 12.86 0.40
N GLY A 89 2.55 13.87 1.26
CA GLY A 89 1.45 14.77 1.55
C GLY A 89 0.25 13.98 2.10
N THR A 90 -0.90 14.06 1.43
CA THR A 90 -2.12 13.31 1.79
C THR A 90 -2.21 11.93 1.12
N SER A 91 -1.27 11.57 0.26
CA SER A 91 -1.26 10.26 -0.41
C SER A 91 -0.67 9.19 0.50
N ILE A 92 -1.31 8.03 0.57
CA ILE A 92 -0.87 6.83 1.28
C ILE A 92 -0.95 5.66 0.30
N ASP A 93 0.12 4.87 0.21
CA ASP A 93 0.22 3.75 -0.73
C ASP A 93 1.30 2.76 -0.22
N ASP A 94 1.30 1.53 -0.72
CA ASP A 94 2.39 0.55 -0.52
C ASP A 94 3.20 0.31 -1.81
N THR A 95 2.90 1.09 -2.84
CA THR A 95 3.76 1.33 -4.01
C THR A 95 4.08 2.82 -4.10
N PHE A 96 5.14 3.18 -4.80
CA PHE A 96 5.53 4.58 -5.00
C PHE A 96 5.96 4.83 -6.43
N GLY A 97 5.59 6.01 -6.93
CA GLY A 97 6.00 6.54 -8.22
C GLY A 97 6.67 7.90 -8.06
N ASP A 98 7.41 8.32 -9.08
CA ASP A 98 8.07 9.62 -9.13
C ASP A 98 7.02 10.74 -9.06
N GLY A 99 6.17 10.85 -10.09
CA GLY A 99 5.13 11.87 -10.16
C GLY A 99 5.65 13.31 -10.01
N ASN A 100 6.97 13.53 -10.12
CA ASN A 100 7.65 14.81 -9.98
C ASN A 100 7.31 15.57 -8.67
N LYS A 101 7.03 14.83 -7.60
CA LYS A 101 6.63 15.39 -6.28
C LYS A 101 7.66 15.13 -5.17
N GLY A 102 8.85 14.66 -5.55
CA GLY A 102 9.92 14.34 -4.62
C GLY A 102 9.70 13.05 -3.83
N ALA A 103 10.46 12.89 -2.75
CA ALA A 103 10.51 11.67 -1.96
C ALA A 103 9.19 11.35 -1.23
N TRP A 104 8.94 10.06 -1.07
CA TRP A 104 7.96 9.50 -0.15
C TRP A 104 8.59 9.30 1.22
N ASN A 105 7.82 9.51 2.28
CA ASN A 105 8.21 9.17 3.64
C ASN A 105 7.70 7.77 3.96
N LEU A 106 8.53 6.95 4.57
CA LEU A 106 8.11 5.72 5.22
C LEU A 106 7.33 6.10 6.49
N ARG A 107 6.23 5.40 6.76
CA ARG A 107 5.40 5.70 7.94
C ARG A 107 6.20 5.64 9.25
N ASN A 108 7.14 4.70 9.33
CA ASN A 108 8.12 4.59 10.41
C ASN A 108 9.49 4.30 9.79
N PRO A 109 10.59 4.81 10.38
CA PRO A 109 11.93 4.40 9.98
C PRO A 109 12.08 2.88 10.12
N THR A 110 12.47 2.20 9.04
CA THR A 110 12.51 0.72 9.02
C THR A 110 13.63 0.18 8.13
N THR A 111 13.97 -1.08 8.34
CA THR A 111 14.86 -1.84 7.46
C THR A 111 14.14 -2.21 6.16
N VAL A 112 14.79 -2.00 5.03
CA VAL A 112 14.29 -2.40 3.71
C VAL A 112 15.07 -3.62 3.24
N LYS A 113 14.37 -4.74 3.04
CA LYS A 113 14.95 -5.98 2.50
C LYS A 113 15.09 -5.91 0.99
N ASN A 114 13.99 -5.62 0.30
CA ASN A 114 13.96 -5.52 -1.15
C ASN A 114 13.29 -4.23 -1.62
N VAL A 115 13.80 -3.69 -2.70
CA VAL A 115 13.14 -2.74 -3.59
C VAL A 115 12.76 -3.48 -4.85
N ILE A 116 11.48 -3.49 -5.18
CA ILE A 116 10.89 -4.21 -6.31
C ILE A 116 10.30 -3.16 -7.24
N CYS A 117 10.72 -3.14 -8.49
CA CYS A 117 10.16 -2.29 -9.53
C CYS A 117 9.48 -3.19 -10.55
N ASP A 118 8.19 -2.97 -10.80
CA ASP A 118 7.37 -3.87 -11.61
C ASP A 118 6.32 -3.06 -12.38
N PRO A 119 6.24 -3.16 -13.72
CA PRO A 119 5.26 -2.42 -14.52
C PRO A 119 3.80 -2.80 -14.21
N THR A 120 3.57 -3.94 -13.53
CA THR A 120 2.22 -4.35 -13.11
C THR A 120 1.74 -3.65 -11.84
N PHE A 121 2.62 -2.96 -11.11
CA PHE A 121 2.24 -2.22 -9.92
C PHE A 121 1.41 -1.00 -10.27
N GLN A 122 0.29 -0.86 -9.56
CA GLN A 122 -0.67 0.22 -9.76
C GLN A 122 -0.77 1.08 -8.51
N LYS A 123 -1.04 2.36 -8.72
CA LYS A 123 -1.43 3.25 -7.63
C LYS A 123 -2.72 2.73 -6.99
N ILE A 124 -2.78 2.75 -5.66
CA ILE A 124 -4.01 2.39 -4.96
C ILE A 124 -5.18 3.31 -5.38
N SER A 125 -6.34 2.71 -5.70
CA SER A 125 -7.52 3.51 -6.03
C SER A 125 -8.10 4.19 -4.78
N PRO A 126 -8.83 5.31 -4.92
CA PRO A 126 -9.46 5.97 -3.77
C PRO A 126 -10.42 5.05 -2.97
N ALA A 127 -11.12 4.15 -3.65
CA ALA A 127 -12.04 3.20 -3.02
C ALA A 127 -11.28 2.15 -2.19
N GLU A 128 -10.21 1.59 -2.75
CA GLU A 128 -9.32 0.66 -2.03
C GLU A 128 -8.61 1.34 -0.87
N LEU A 129 -8.17 2.58 -1.04
CA LEU A 129 -7.55 3.36 0.03
C LEU A 129 -8.51 3.58 1.19
N LYS A 130 -9.76 3.97 0.90
CA LYS A 130 -10.81 4.08 1.93
C LYS A 130 -11.01 2.75 2.66
N SER A 131 -11.01 1.65 1.93
CA SER A 131 -11.11 0.29 2.48
C SER A 131 -9.91 -0.09 3.35
N ALA A 132 -8.70 0.22 2.91
CA ALA A 132 -7.44 -0.11 3.57
C ALA A 132 -7.16 0.75 4.82
N LEU A 133 -7.80 1.92 4.92
CA LEU A 133 -7.73 2.79 6.10
C LEU A 133 -8.82 2.51 7.15
N ALA A 134 -9.75 1.61 6.86
CA ALA A 134 -10.87 1.31 7.75
C ALA A 134 -10.53 0.15 8.68
N VAL A 135 -10.87 0.31 9.96
CA VAL A 135 -11.18 -0.82 10.82
C VAL A 135 -12.64 -1.15 10.61
N ARG A 136 -12.97 -2.44 10.44
CA ARG A 136 -14.35 -2.92 10.27
C ARG A 136 -14.67 -3.89 11.38
N VAL A 137 -15.82 -3.68 12.00
CA VAL A 137 -16.37 -4.64 12.96
C VAL A 137 -17.61 -5.26 12.34
N GLN A 138 -17.66 -6.58 12.34
CA GLN A 138 -18.81 -7.37 11.91
C GLN A 138 -19.37 -8.12 13.10
N LEU A 139 -20.68 -8.02 13.32
CA LEU A 139 -21.39 -8.79 14.34
C LEU A 139 -22.21 -9.88 13.65
N GLY A 140 -22.10 -11.13 14.13
CA GLY A 140 -22.85 -12.27 13.62
C GLY A 140 -23.80 -12.84 14.68
N GLY A 141 -24.93 -13.38 14.22
CA GLY A 141 -25.96 -13.99 15.08
C GLY A 141 -26.45 -15.31 14.49
N ASP A 142 -27.69 -15.67 14.82
CA ASP A 142 -28.35 -16.87 14.25
C ASP A 142 -28.84 -16.63 12.82
N ASP A 143 -29.14 -15.38 12.49
CA ASP A 143 -29.44 -14.97 11.14
C ASP A 143 -28.09 -14.65 10.47
N GLU A 144 -27.71 -15.41 9.44
CA GLU A 144 -26.35 -15.44 8.84
C GLU A 144 -25.85 -14.10 8.26
N LEU A 145 -26.65 -13.03 8.28
CA LEU A 145 -26.26 -11.71 7.79
C LEU A 145 -25.44 -10.96 8.84
N ALA A 146 -24.12 -11.07 8.73
CA ALA A 146 -23.21 -10.27 9.52
C ALA A 146 -23.41 -8.76 9.28
N ILE A 147 -23.51 -7.97 10.35
CA ILE A 147 -23.72 -6.52 10.26
C ILE A 147 -22.38 -5.80 10.40
N GLN A 148 -21.98 -5.05 9.36
CA GLN A 148 -20.84 -4.14 9.47
C GLN A 148 -21.22 -2.90 10.27
N VAL A 149 -20.52 -2.68 11.39
CA VAL A 149 -20.84 -1.65 12.37
C VAL A 149 -20.19 -0.30 12.02
N GLY A 150 -19.23 -0.23 11.09
CA GLY A 150 -18.73 1.03 10.53
C GLY A 150 -17.25 0.99 10.14
N ASP A 151 -16.77 2.12 9.62
CA ASP A 151 -15.35 2.37 9.33
C ASP A 151 -14.75 3.22 10.46
N PHE A 152 -13.74 2.70 11.18
CA PHE A 152 -13.00 3.43 12.22
C PHE A 152 -11.62 3.86 11.69
N THR A 153 -11.13 5.03 12.11
CA THR A 153 -9.92 5.68 11.57
C THR A 153 -8.66 5.49 12.42
N GLY A 154 -8.50 4.34 13.09
CA GLY A 154 -7.36 4.12 14.00
C GLY A 154 -7.35 5.04 15.23
N LYS A 155 -8.44 5.79 15.47
CA LYS A 155 -8.68 6.65 16.63
C LYS A 155 -9.87 6.14 17.42
N GLU A 156 -10.02 6.62 18.65
CA GLU A 156 -11.22 6.32 19.45
C GLU A 156 -12.47 6.74 18.66
N LYS A 157 -13.34 5.75 18.41
CA LYS A 157 -14.64 5.98 17.80
C LYS A 157 -15.63 4.95 18.30
N GLN A 158 -16.86 5.42 18.50
CA GLN A 158 -17.99 4.63 18.94
C GLN A 158 -19.05 4.58 17.84
N VAL A 159 -19.66 3.42 17.64
CA VAL A 159 -20.81 3.26 16.73
C VAL A 159 -21.90 2.42 17.37
N ILE A 160 -23.16 2.72 17.02
CA ILE A 160 -24.36 1.98 17.39
C ILE A 160 -24.76 1.12 16.18
N PRO A 161 -24.90 -0.21 16.31
CA PRO A 161 -25.31 -1.07 15.19
C PRO A 161 -26.74 -0.76 14.70
N VAL A 162 -26.98 -0.88 13.40
CA VAL A 162 -28.28 -0.58 12.75
C VAL A 162 -29.39 -1.58 13.13
N ARG A 163 -29.05 -2.70 13.78
CA ARG A 163 -29.99 -3.66 14.39
C ARG A 163 -29.53 -4.06 15.79
N SER A 164 -29.36 -3.08 16.66
CA SER A 164 -28.84 -3.30 18.01
C SER A 164 -29.68 -4.26 18.86
N SER A 165 -30.97 -4.43 18.55
CA SER A 165 -31.92 -5.29 19.25
C SER A 165 -31.73 -6.78 18.96
N ASP A 166 -31.14 -7.15 17.82
CA ASP A 166 -30.97 -8.55 17.45
C ASP A 166 -29.86 -9.18 18.29
N PRO A 167 -30.03 -10.43 18.73
CA PRO A 167 -29.05 -11.05 19.58
C PRO A 167 -27.87 -11.63 18.78
N PHE A 168 -26.69 -11.07 19.01
CA PHE A 168 -25.44 -11.47 18.39
C PHE A 168 -24.70 -12.51 19.23
N LYS A 169 -23.89 -13.34 18.56
CA LYS A 169 -23.05 -14.42 19.14
C LYS A 169 -21.58 -14.23 18.82
N THR A 170 -21.23 -13.48 17.78
CA THR A 170 -19.85 -13.32 17.35
C THR A 170 -19.51 -11.88 17.04
N VAL A 171 -18.20 -11.60 17.11
CA VAL A 171 -17.62 -10.36 16.59
C VAL A 171 -16.36 -10.67 15.80
N GLN A 172 -16.25 -10.11 14.60
CA GLN A 172 -15.01 -10.09 13.81
C GLN A 172 -14.54 -8.66 13.66
N ILE A 173 -13.23 -8.47 13.81
CA ILE A 173 -12.56 -7.20 13.60
C ILE A 173 -11.62 -7.43 12.43
N ASN A 174 -11.71 -6.60 11.40
CA ASN A 174 -10.78 -6.59 10.28
C ASN A 174 -10.12 -5.21 10.24
N VAL A 175 -8.80 -5.16 10.39
CA VAL A 175 -8.02 -3.93 10.38
C VAL A 175 -7.40 -3.76 9.01
N GLY A 176 -7.74 -2.69 8.30
CA GLY A 176 -7.16 -2.41 6.99
C GLY A 176 -5.64 -2.21 7.06
N LYS A 177 -4.93 -2.67 6.02
CA LYS A 177 -3.45 -2.65 5.96
C LYS A 177 -2.81 -1.26 6.14
N PHE A 178 -3.56 -0.19 5.93
CA PHE A 178 -3.08 1.19 6.06
C PHE A 178 -3.54 1.87 7.34
N VAL A 179 -4.27 1.21 8.23
CA VAL A 179 -4.52 1.70 9.59
C VAL A 179 -3.17 1.84 10.33
N GLU A 180 -2.96 2.98 11.00
CA GLU A 180 -1.69 3.28 11.66
C GLU A 180 -1.39 2.31 12.82
N ASN A 181 -2.40 2.07 13.67
CA ASN A 181 -2.32 1.09 14.74
C ASN A 181 -2.94 -0.24 14.31
N GLN A 182 -2.12 -1.17 13.83
CA GLN A 182 -2.55 -2.51 13.45
C GLN A 182 -3.02 -3.35 14.66
N ASP A 183 -2.63 -2.97 15.88
CA ASP A 183 -3.03 -3.63 17.13
C ASP A 183 -4.26 -3.00 17.79
N ILE A 184 -4.99 -2.12 17.08
CA ILE A 184 -6.21 -1.52 17.60
C ILE A 184 -7.19 -2.60 18.08
N ARG A 185 -7.79 -2.37 19.25
CA ARG A 185 -8.78 -3.26 19.84
C ARG A 185 -10.13 -2.59 19.91
N CYS A 186 -11.18 -3.40 19.84
CA CYS A 186 -12.55 -2.97 19.97
C CYS A 186 -13.22 -3.65 21.16
N LYS A 187 -14.12 -2.93 21.84
CA LYS A 187 -14.95 -3.40 22.92
C LYS A 187 -16.40 -3.37 22.47
N VAL A 188 -17.11 -4.46 22.71
CA VAL A 188 -18.55 -4.57 22.40
C VAL A 188 -19.31 -4.51 23.72
N LYS A 189 -20.40 -3.74 23.75
CA LYS A 189 -21.25 -3.57 24.93
C LYS A 189 -22.69 -3.97 24.65
N ASP A 190 -23.33 -4.55 25.65
CA ASP A 190 -24.75 -4.89 25.64
C ASP A 190 -25.65 -3.67 25.90
N GLU A 191 -26.96 -3.86 25.87
CA GLU A 191 -27.98 -2.81 26.15
C GLU A 191 -27.88 -2.20 27.55
N HIS A 192 -27.22 -2.90 28.48
CA HIS A 192 -26.98 -2.43 29.85
C HIS A 192 -25.59 -1.79 30.01
N ASN A 193 -24.92 -1.47 28.90
CA ASN A 193 -23.58 -0.86 28.86
C ASN A 193 -22.48 -1.73 29.50
N ARG A 194 -22.72 -3.04 29.67
CA ARG A 194 -21.74 -4.02 30.16
C ARG A 194 -20.89 -4.52 29.00
N ALA A 195 -19.59 -4.69 29.24
CA ALA A 195 -18.70 -5.26 28.24
C ALA A 195 -19.00 -6.76 28.05
N ILE A 196 -19.03 -7.20 26.79
CA ILE A 196 -19.24 -8.61 26.44
C ILE A 196 -17.88 -9.30 26.48
N LYS A 197 -17.83 -10.48 27.10
CA LYS A 197 -16.64 -11.35 27.08
C LYS A 197 -16.73 -12.30 25.90
N ALA A 198 -15.65 -12.44 25.14
CA ALA A 198 -15.57 -13.36 24.01
C ALA A 198 -14.28 -14.19 24.03
N LYS A 199 -14.28 -15.27 23.25
CA LYS A 199 -13.20 -16.24 23.13
C LYS A 199 -12.77 -16.44 21.68
N ARG A 200 -11.47 -16.59 21.44
CA ARG A 200 -10.88 -16.98 20.15
C ARG A 200 -9.66 -17.89 20.36
N GLY A 201 -9.81 -19.16 19.97
CA GLY A 201 -8.87 -20.20 20.40
C GLY A 201 -8.86 -20.27 21.93
N ASP A 202 -7.68 -20.24 22.54
CA ASP A 202 -7.53 -20.24 23.99
C ASP A 202 -7.63 -18.85 24.64
N ASN A 203 -7.73 -17.78 23.84
CA ASN A 203 -7.76 -16.41 24.35
C ASN A 203 -9.18 -15.99 24.73
N GLU A 204 -9.36 -15.41 25.92
CA GLU A 204 -10.61 -14.82 26.38
C GLU A 204 -10.39 -13.37 26.80
N ASP A 205 -11.24 -12.44 26.35
CA ASP A 205 -11.06 -11.02 26.62
C ASP A 205 -12.40 -10.26 26.55
N PHE A 206 -12.41 -9.00 26.99
CA PHE A 206 -13.46 -8.01 26.78
C PHE A 206 -13.10 -6.98 25.69
N THR A 207 -11.87 -7.05 25.18
CA THR A 207 -11.39 -6.25 24.05
C THR A 207 -10.84 -7.17 22.97
N PHE A 208 -11.08 -6.83 21.71
CA PHE A 208 -10.90 -7.75 20.60
C PHE A 208 -10.07 -7.09 19.52
N SER A 209 -9.01 -7.75 19.07
CA SER A 209 -8.22 -7.35 17.90
C SER A 209 -8.49 -8.29 16.72
N ASP A 210 -8.17 -7.81 15.52
CA ASP A 210 -8.11 -8.64 14.31
C ASP A 210 -7.04 -9.73 14.46
N ALA A 211 -5.76 -9.34 14.57
CA ALA A 211 -4.62 -10.24 14.62
C ALA A 211 -4.58 -11.32 13.51
N GLY A 212 -5.38 -11.18 12.44
CA GLY A 212 -5.47 -12.14 11.34
C GLY A 212 -6.03 -13.51 11.73
N LYS A 213 -6.71 -13.63 12.88
CA LYS A 213 -7.17 -14.92 13.44
C LYS A 213 -8.68 -15.14 13.33
N GLY A 214 -9.40 -14.22 12.67
CA GLY A 214 -10.85 -14.33 12.46
C GLY A 214 -11.69 -14.03 13.70
N LEU A 215 -12.87 -14.64 13.73
CA LEU A 215 -14.00 -14.33 14.63
C LEU A 215 -13.70 -14.63 16.12
N TRP A 216 -14.31 -13.82 16.98
CA TRP A 216 -14.46 -14.07 18.42
C TRP A 216 -15.88 -14.55 18.71
N ASN A 217 -16.00 -15.58 19.55
CA ASN A 217 -17.29 -16.13 19.99
C ASN A 217 -17.64 -15.59 21.37
N PHE A 218 -18.83 -15.02 21.54
CA PHE A 218 -19.28 -14.55 22.84
C PHE A 218 -19.42 -15.72 23.82
N ILE A 219 -18.93 -15.52 25.03
CA ILE A 219 -19.02 -16.51 26.12
C ILE A 219 -19.81 -15.97 27.31
N TYR A 220 -19.79 -14.65 27.53
CA TYR A 220 -20.60 -14.05 28.59
C TYR A 220 -21.05 -12.63 28.23
N PRO A 221 -22.37 -12.43 28.04
CA PRO A 221 -23.36 -13.47 27.74
C PRO A 221 -23.03 -14.19 26.41
N ALA A 222 -23.37 -15.46 26.25
CA ALA A 222 -23.08 -16.24 25.02
C ALA A 222 -23.87 -15.76 23.78
N LYS A 223 -24.96 -15.02 24.02
CA LYS A 223 -25.82 -14.42 23.00
C LYS A 223 -26.47 -13.16 23.60
N THR A 224 -26.37 -12.01 22.94
CA THR A 224 -26.95 -10.75 23.45
C THR A 224 -27.11 -9.70 22.36
N SER A 225 -28.07 -8.80 22.58
CA SER A 225 -28.22 -7.54 21.85
C SER A 225 -27.02 -6.63 22.13
N VAL A 226 -26.52 -5.97 21.09
CA VAL A 226 -25.33 -5.11 21.14
C VAL A 226 -25.76 -3.66 20.96
N SER A 227 -25.60 -2.85 22.00
CA SER A 227 -25.93 -1.43 21.92
C SER A 227 -24.82 -0.58 21.32
N LYS A 228 -23.57 -1.05 21.43
CA LYS A 228 -22.42 -0.19 21.19
C LYS A 228 -21.15 -0.98 20.90
N VAL A 229 -20.40 -0.50 19.91
CA VAL A 229 -19.02 -0.92 19.62
C VAL A 229 -18.10 0.28 19.74
N ILE A 230 -17.01 0.13 20.47
CA ILE A 230 -15.99 1.17 20.68
C ILE A 230 -14.66 0.60 20.22
N CYS A 231 -13.97 1.23 19.29
CA CYS A 231 -12.58 0.88 18.98
C CYS A 231 -11.67 2.01 19.47
N ASP A 232 -10.64 1.67 20.25
CA ASP A 232 -9.74 2.62 20.88
C ASP A 232 -8.30 2.06 20.90
N PRO A 233 -7.30 2.78 20.35
CA PRO A 233 -5.88 2.45 20.47
C PRO A 233 -5.36 2.19 21.90
N LYS A 234 -6.02 2.76 22.91
CA LYS A 234 -5.64 2.62 24.32
C LYS A 234 -6.05 1.29 24.93
N PHE A 235 -6.98 0.56 24.31
CA PHE A 235 -7.38 -0.75 24.80
C PHE A 235 -6.21 -1.74 24.69
N LYS A 236 -6.00 -2.50 25.78
CA LYS A 236 -4.98 -3.55 25.89
C LYS A 236 -5.66 -4.88 26.15
N SER A 237 -4.99 -5.98 25.83
CA SER A 237 -5.44 -7.29 26.27
C SER A 237 -5.46 -7.35 27.79
N LEU A 238 -6.49 -7.99 28.33
CA LEU A 238 -6.58 -8.30 29.76
C LEU A 238 -5.80 -9.57 30.10
#